data_AF-A0A1D6NT63-F1
#
_entry.id   AF-A0A1D6NT63-F1
#
_cell.length_a   1.000
_cell.length_b   1.000
_cell.length_c   1.000
_cell.angle_alpha   90.00
_cell.angle_beta   90.00
_cell.angle_gamma   90.00
#
_symmetry.space_group_name_H-M   'P 1'
#
loop_
_entity.id
_entity.type
_entity.pdbx_description
1 polymer ?
#
loop_
_entity_poly.entity_id
_entity_poly.type
_entity_poly.pdbx_seq_one_letter_code
_entity_poly.pdbx_strand_id
1 'polypeptide(L)'
;MMFNVVILSPHGYFAQSNVLGYPDTGGQVVYILDQVRALENEMLLRIKQQGLDITPKILIVTRLLPDAAGTTCGQRLEKVIGTEHTDIIRVPFRNENGILRKWISRFDVWPYLETYTEDVSSEIMKEMQAKPDLIIGNYSDGNLVATLLAHKLGVTQCTIAHALEKTKYPNSDIYLVSKNFGSFSFFFLV
;
A
#
# COMPACT_ATOMS: atom_id res chain seq x y z
N MET A 1 9.48 9.76 -17.39
CA MET A 1 10.56 8.85 -16.94
C MET A 1 10.22 8.39 -15.54
N MET A 2 10.70 7.23 -15.10
CA MET A 2 10.27 6.60 -13.84
C MET A 2 11.48 6.37 -12.94
N PHE A 3 11.62 7.18 -11.89
CA PHE A 3 12.73 7.12 -10.92
C PHE A 3 12.22 6.91 -9.50
N ASN A 4 11.08 7.52 -9.15
CA ASN A 4 10.45 7.41 -7.85
C ASN A 4 9.10 6.67 -7.97
N VAL A 5 8.99 5.51 -7.33
CA VAL A 5 7.77 4.68 -7.39
C VAL A 5 7.20 4.49 -5.99
N VAL A 6 5.90 4.72 -5.84
CA VAL A 6 5.15 4.46 -4.61
C VAL A 6 4.18 3.32 -4.84
N ILE A 7 4.18 2.34 -3.95
CA ILE A 7 3.29 1.18 -3.99
C ILE A 7 2.47 1.16 -2.70
N LEU A 8 1.15 1.14 -2.80
CA LEU A 8 0.27 1.17 -1.63
C LEU A 8 -0.33 -0.20 -1.35
N SER A 9 -0.20 -0.66 -0.10
CA SER A 9 -0.82 -1.88 0.42
C SER A 9 -1.17 -1.70 1.91
N PRO A 10 -2.22 -0.95 2.25
CA PRO A 10 -2.48 -0.51 3.63
C PRO A 10 -2.87 -1.64 4.60
N HIS A 11 -3.81 -2.52 4.22
CA HIS A 11 -4.27 -3.60 5.09
C HIS A 11 -3.26 -4.74 5.27
N GLY A 12 -3.57 -5.62 6.22
CA GLY A 12 -2.80 -6.85 6.49
C GLY A 12 -1.55 -6.62 7.34
N TYR A 13 -0.79 -7.68 7.53
CA TYR A 13 0.52 -7.66 8.20
C TYR A 13 1.61 -7.65 7.14
N PHE A 14 1.99 -6.47 6.65
CA PHE A 14 3.02 -6.37 5.62
C PHE A 14 4.41 -6.40 6.25
N ALA A 15 5.11 -7.52 6.10
CA ALA A 15 6.51 -7.72 6.50
C ALA A 15 7.16 -8.82 5.65
N GLN A 16 8.49 -8.96 5.77
CA GLN A 16 9.28 -9.91 5.00
C GLN A 16 9.41 -11.29 5.65
N SER A 17 9.07 -11.41 6.93
CA SER A 17 9.12 -12.67 7.69
C SER A 17 8.02 -12.71 8.75
N ASN A 18 7.67 -13.91 9.23
CA ASN A 18 6.75 -14.15 10.34
C ASN A 18 5.32 -13.59 10.18
N VAL A 19 4.84 -13.40 8.95
CA VAL A 19 3.50 -12.83 8.68
C VAL A 19 2.64 -13.64 7.72
N LEU A 20 3.21 -14.54 6.92
CA LEU A 20 2.43 -15.36 5.99
C LEU A 20 1.49 -16.30 6.74
N GLY A 21 0.20 -16.24 6.39
CA GLY A 21 -0.86 -17.01 7.06
C GLY A 21 -1.65 -16.22 8.10
N TYR A 22 -1.24 -14.98 8.42
CA TYR A 22 -2.06 -14.09 9.25
C TYR A 22 -3.28 -13.59 8.47
N PRO A 23 -4.38 -13.19 9.16
CA PRO A 23 -5.53 -12.57 8.50
C PRO A 23 -5.10 -11.44 7.56
N ASP A 24 -5.73 -11.40 6.39
CA ASP A 24 -5.47 -10.43 5.33
C ASP A 24 -4.00 -10.38 4.85
N THR A 25 -3.22 -11.45 5.08
CA THR A 25 -1.80 -11.52 4.74
C THR A 25 -1.50 -12.79 3.95
N GLY A 26 -1.26 -12.64 2.64
CA GLY A 26 -1.05 -13.79 1.76
C GLY A 26 -0.39 -13.40 0.44
N GLY A 27 -0.96 -13.87 -0.68
CA GLY A 27 -0.38 -13.74 -2.01
C GLY A 27 -0.04 -12.30 -2.43
N GLN A 28 -0.81 -11.30 -1.97
CA GLN A 28 -0.53 -9.90 -2.24
C GLN A 28 0.83 -9.44 -1.70
N VAL A 29 1.22 -9.86 -0.49
CA VAL A 29 2.50 -9.48 0.10
C VAL A 29 3.65 -10.09 -0.68
N VAL A 30 3.54 -11.38 -1.03
CA VAL A 30 4.53 -12.08 -1.86
C VAL A 30 4.65 -11.43 -3.23
N TYR A 31 3.50 -11.14 -3.87
CA TYR A 31 3.45 -10.47 -5.16
C TYR A 31 4.21 -9.14 -5.15
N ILE A 32 3.94 -8.28 -4.17
CA ILE A 32 4.58 -6.95 -4.10
C ILE A 32 6.07 -7.07 -3.82
N LEU A 33 6.50 -7.97 -2.91
CA LEU A 33 7.92 -8.17 -2.60
C LEU A 33 8.71 -8.68 -3.82
N ASP A 34 8.14 -9.57 -4.63
CA ASP A 34 8.78 -10.03 -5.87
C ASP A 34 8.73 -8.96 -6.96
N GLN A 35 7.61 -8.22 -7.06
CA GLN A 35 7.44 -7.11 -8.00
C GLN A 35 8.53 -6.05 -7.82
N VAL A 36 8.80 -5.60 -6.59
CA VAL A 36 9.78 -4.52 -6.37
C VAL A 36 11.20 -4.93 -6.69
N ARG A 37 11.57 -6.21 -6.48
CA ARG A 37 12.89 -6.73 -6.87
C ARG A 37 13.06 -6.72 -8.39
N ALA A 38 12.04 -7.15 -9.12
CA ALA A 38 12.07 -7.11 -10.57
C ALA A 38 12.06 -5.65 -11.10
N LEU A 39 11.25 -4.79 -10.48
CA LEU A 39 11.08 -3.40 -10.88
C LEU A 39 12.36 -2.59 -10.66
N GLU A 40 13.01 -2.73 -9.50
CA GLU A 40 14.27 -2.03 -9.20
C GLU A 40 15.37 -2.38 -10.21
N ASN A 41 15.54 -3.68 -10.51
CA ASN A 41 16.52 -4.15 -11.49
C ASN A 41 16.26 -3.55 -12.90
N GLU A 42 15.01 -3.51 -13.34
CA GLU A 42 14.65 -2.91 -14.63
C GLU A 42 14.85 -1.39 -14.62
N MET A 43 14.51 -0.70 -13.52
CA MET A 43 14.74 0.74 -13.37
C MET A 43 16.23 1.08 -13.47
N LEU A 44 17.09 0.36 -12.74
CA LEU A 44 18.54 0.53 -12.80
C LEU A 44 19.09 0.29 -14.22
N LEU A 45 18.62 -0.77 -14.89
CA LEU A 45 19.01 -1.07 -16.27
C LEU A 45 18.64 0.08 -17.22
N ARG A 46 17.42 0.61 -17.13
CA ARG A 46 16.93 1.70 -17.99
C ARG A 46 17.67 3.00 -17.74
N ILE A 47 17.91 3.36 -16.49
CA ILE A 47 18.69 4.55 -16.11
C ILE A 47 20.08 4.49 -16.75
N LYS A 48 20.77 3.35 -16.60
CA LYS A 48 22.10 3.13 -17.18
C LYS A 48 22.10 3.20 -18.69
N GLN A 49 21.11 2.59 -19.36
CA GLN A 49 20.99 2.61 -20.83
C GLN A 49 20.79 4.02 -21.39
N GLN A 50 20.15 4.92 -20.63
CA GLN A 50 19.98 6.32 -21.02
C GLN A 50 21.18 7.20 -20.63
N GLY A 51 22.22 6.64 -20.01
CA GLY A 51 23.40 7.39 -19.57
C GLY A 51 23.11 8.39 -18.44
N LEU A 52 22.06 8.14 -17.64
CA LEU A 52 21.67 9.00 -16.53
C LEU A 52 22.37 8.57 -15.24
N ASP A 53 22.77 9.53 -14.41
CA ASP A 53 23.32 9.31 -13.07
C ASP A 53 22.26 9.65 -12.01
N ILE A 54 21.20 8.83 -11.97
CA ILE A 54 20.07 9.00 -11.05
C ILE A 54 19.90 7.71 -10.26
N THR A 55 19.75 7.82 -8.94
CA THR A 55 19.42 6.67 -8.09
C THR A 55 17.90 6.52 -8.03
N PRO A 56 17.33 5.36 -8.46
CA PRO A 56 15.90 5.14 -8.32
C PRO A 56 15.52 5.00 -6.84
N LYS A 57 14.25 5.16 -6.50
CA LYS A 57 13.72 4.86 -5.16
C LYS A 57 12.32 4.28 -5.25
N ILE A 58 12.10 3.17 -4.56
CA ILE A 58 10.79 2.51 -4.46
C ILE A 58 10.35 2.49 -3.01
N LEU A 59 9.15 2.99 -2.72
CA LEU A 59 8.55 2.93 -1.39
C LEU A 59 7.29 2.06 -1.41
N ILE A 60 7.31 0.99 -0.63
CA ILE A 60 6.10 0.23 -0.30
C ILE A 60 5.48 0.85 0.94
N VAL A 61 4.33 1.49 0.79
CA VAL A 61 3.61 2.13 1.87
C VAL A 61 2.54 1.19 2.41
N THR A 62 2.57 0.97 3.71
CA THR A 62 1.62 0.11 4.43
C THR A 62 1.32 0.66 5.82
N ARG A 63 0.42 0.01 6.56
CA ARG A 63 0.04 0.47 7.90
C ARG A 63 1.09 0.09 8.94
N LEU A 64 1.39 1.03 9.83
CA LEU A 64 2.16 0.77 11.06
C LEU A 64 1.29 0.06 12.09
N LEU A 65 1.76 -1.09 12.57
CA LEU A 65 1.11 -1.89 13.62
C LEU A 65 2.05 -2.02 14.84
N PRO A 66 2.00 -1.08 15.79
CA PRO A 66 2.92 -1.05 16.94
C PRO A 66 2.85 -2.28 17.83
N ASP A 67 1.68 -2.91 17.94
CA ASP A 67 1.43 -4.00 18.88
C ASP A 67 1.58 -5.40 18.23
N ALA A 68 2.01 -5.48 16.97
CA ALA A 68 2.19 -6.73 16.23
C ALA A 68 3.49 -7.45 16.61
N ALA A 69 3.54 -7.98 17.84
CA ALA A 69 4.70 -8.69 18.38
C ALA A 69 5.13 -9.88 17.50
N GLY A 70 6.46 -10.10 17.40
CA GLY A 70 7.04 -11.17 16.58
C GLY A 70 7.20 -10.83 15.09
N THR A 71 6.76 -9.63 14.68
CA THR A 71 6.86 -9.12 13.31
C THR A 71 7.61 -7.78 13.29
N THR A 72 7.99 -7.32 12.09
CA THR A 72 8.55 -5.97 11.88
C THR A 72 7.48 -4.93 11.55
N CYS A 73 6.18 -5.25 11.67
CA CYS A 73 5.10 -4.32 11.32
C CYS A 73 5.04 -3.05 12.19
N GLY A 74 5.71 -3.04 13.34
CA GLY A 74 5.89 -1.87 14.19
C GLY A 74 7.09 -0.98 13.83
N GLN A 75 7.92 -1.39 12.86
CA GLN A 75 9.09 -0.64 12.41
C GLN A 75 8.72 0.32 11.28
N ARG A 76 8.93 1.63 11.48
CA ARG A 76 8.56 2.67 10.49
C ARG A 76 9.20 2.44 9.12
N LEU A 77 10.50 2.15 9.06
CA LEU A 77 11.25 1.95 7.82
C LEU A 77 11.97 0.61 7.85
N GLU A 78 11.79 -0.21 6.82
CA GLU A 78 12.44 -1.51 6.69
C GLU A 78 12.95 -1.71 5.26
N LYS A 79 14.23 -2.10 5.14
CA LYS A 79 14.84 -2.36 3.84
C LYS A 79 14.30 -3.65 3.23
N VAL A 80 13.92 -3.63 1.94
CA VAL A 80 13.52 -4.87 1.26
C VAL A 80 14.75 -5.73 0.94
N ILE A 81 14.73 -6.98 1.35
CA ILE A 81 15.78 -7.97 1.14
C ILE A 81 15.91 -8.25 -0.36
N GLY A 82 17.15 -8.17 -0.84
CA GLY A 82 17.49 -8.36 -2.25
C GLY A 82 17.31 -7.09 -3.10
N THR A 83 17.25 -5.92 -2.47
CA THR A 83 17.15 -4.61 -3.15
C THR A 83 18.11 -3.59 -2.54
N GLU A 84 18.54 -2.61 -3.34
CA GLU A 84 19.44 -1.53 -2.91
C GLU A 84 18.69 -0.22 -2.63
N HIS A 85 17.55 0.01 -3.28
CA HIS A 85 16.84 1.29 -3.28
C HIS A 85 15.33 1.16 -3.02
N THR A 86 14.90 0.01 -2.52
CA THR A 86 13.52 -0.24 -2.14
C THR A 86 13.37 -0.34 -0.63
N ASP A 87 12.41 0.39 -0.07
CA ASP A 87 12.10 0.38 1.37
C ASP A 87 10.59 0.21 1.60
N ILE A 88 10.23 -0.47 2.69
CA ILE A 88 8.88 -0.49 3.25
C ILE A 88 8.78 0.69 4.22
N ILE A 89 7.81 1.57 4.01
CA ILE A 89 7.45 2.63 4.94
C ILE A 89 6.07 2.37 5.55
N ARG A 90 6.01 2.46 6.88
CA ARG A 90 4.82 2.19 7.67
C ARG A 90 4.30 3.45 8.31
N VAL A 91 3.08 3.81 7.93
CA VAL A 91 2.39 5.01 8.43
C VAL A 91 1.23 4.57 9.34
N PRO A 92 1.05 5.16 10.53
CA PRO A 92 -0.04 4.75 11.42
C PRO A 92 -1.41 5.20 10.90
N PHE A 93 -2.44 4.43 11.20
CA PHE A 93 -3.81 4.97 11.18
C PHE A 93 -4.03 5.81 12.42
N ARG A 94 -4.83 6.87 12.31
CA ARG A 94 -5.19 7.74 13.43
C ARG A 94 -6.64 8.18 13.37
N ASN A 95 -7.17 8.54 14.54
CA ASN A 95 -8.43 9.25 14.72
C ASN A 95 -8.22 10.43 15.68
N GLU A 96 -9.30 11.09 16.11
CA GLU A 96 -9.27 12.21 17.06
C GLU A 96 -8.58 11.87 18.39
N ASN A 97 -8.60 10.59 18.79
CA ASN A 97 -8.01 10.09 20.03
C ASN A 97 -6.55 9.62 19.86
N GLY A 98 -5.98 9.75 18.66
CA GLY A 98 -4.58 9.40 18.37
C GLY A 98 -4.42 8.16 17.50
N ILE A 99 -3.27 7.48 17.63
CA ILE A 99 -2.88 6.37 16.75
C ILE A 99 -3.65 5.09 17.10
N LEU A 100 -4.16 4.42 16.05
CA LEU A 100 -4.82 3.12 16.15
C LEU A 100 -3.80 1.98 16.12
N ARG A 101 -3.55 1.40 17.29
CA ARG A 101 -2.47 0.42 17.49
C ARG A 101 -2.84 -1.03 17.10
N LYS A 102 -4.10 -1.41 17.29
CA LYS A 102 -4.61 -2.76 17.00
C LYS A 102 -4.80 -2.99 15.52
N TRP A 103 -4.61 -4.23 15.07
CA TRP A 103 -4.98 -4.65 13.72
C TRP A 103 -6.47 -4.41 13.46
N ILE A 104 -6.79 -4.04 12.22
CA ILE A 104 -8.16 -3.80 11.75
C ILE A 104 -8.31 -4.61 10.47
N SER A 105 -9.41 -5.34 10.39
CA SER A 105 -9.83 -6.09 9.20
C SER A 105 -9.87 -5.18 7.97
N ARG A 106 -9.44 -5.70 6.81
CA ARG A 106 -9.53 -4.98 5.52
C ARG A 106 -10.95 -4.52 5.16
N PHE A 107 -11.98 -5.14 5.76
CA PHE A 107 -13.37 -4.73 5.59
C PHE A 107 -13.74 -3.47 6.39
N ASP A 108 -12.95 -3.08 7.38
CA ASP A 108 -13.27 -2.02 8.35
C ASP A 108 -12.26 -0.85 8.32
N VAL A 109 -11.31 -0.84 7.37
CA VAL A 109 -10.27 0.22 7.27
C VAL A 109 -10.78 1.55 6.72
N TRP A 110 -11.94 1.56 6.07
CA TRP A 110 -12.48 2.70 5.30
C TRP A 110 -12.49 4.05 6.01
N PRO A 111 -12.92 4.15 7.28
CA PRO A 111 -13.00 5.45 7.96
C PRO A 111 -11.64 6.14 8.16
N TYR A 112 -10.53 5.41 7.98
CA TYR A 112 -9.19 5.90 8.24
C TYR A 112 -8.42 6.27 6.98
N LEU A 113 -8.90 5.88 5.80
CA LEU A 113 -8.12 5.97 4.56
C LEU A 113 -7.88 7.41 4.10
N GLU A 114 -8.82 8.33 4.34
CA GLU A 114 -8.64 9.74 3.99
C GLU A 114 -7.53 10.40 4.82
N THR A 115 -7.61 10.30 6.15
CA THR A 115 -6.55 10.80 7.05
C THR A 115 -5.22 10.11 6.79
N TYR A 116 -5.25 8.80 6.53
CA TYR A 116 -4.06 8.04 6.16
C TYR A 116 -3.42 8.55 4.87
N THR A 117 -4.22 8.91 3.86
CA THR A 117 -3.73 9.51 2.60
C THR A 117 -2.95 10.79 2.86
N GLU A 118 -3.45 11.65 3.75
CA GLU A 118 -2.77 12.90 4.12
C GLU A 118 -1.41 12.62 4.79
N ASP A 119 -1.38 11.70 5.74
CA ASP A 119 -0.15 11.31 6.45
C ASP A 119 0.87 10.68 5.50
N VAL A 120 0.41 9.76 4.65
CA VAL A 120 1.23 9.11 3.63
C VAL A 120 1.81 10.13 2.65
N SER A 121 1.04 11.14 2.24
CA SER A 121 1.52 12.20 1.36
C SER A 121 2.70 12.94 2.00
N SER A 122 2.62 13.29 3.29
CA SER A 122 3.72 13.95 4.00
C SER A 122 4.95 13.07 4.12
N GLU A 123 4.76 11.79 4.45
CA GLU A 123 5.84 10.82 4.63
C GLU A 123 6.56 10.49 3.32
N ILE A 124 5.83 10.34 2.20
CA ILE A 124 6.41 10.15 0.86
C ILE A 124 7.28 11.35 0.49
N MET A 125 6.77 12.57 0.66
CA MET A 125 7.52 13.78 0.30
C MET A 125 8.80 13.93 1.13
N LYS A 126 8.76 13.52 2.41
CA LYS A 126 9.93 13.51 3.29
C LYS A 126 10.98 12.48 2.86
N GLU A 127 10.55 11.26 2.54
CA GLU A 127 11.48 10.18 2.19
C GLU A 127 12.04 10.31 0.78
N MET A 128 11.24 10.71 -0.20
CA MET A 128 11.68 10.83 -1.59
C MET A 128 12.34 12.18 -1.89
N GLN A 129 12.08 13.21 -1.07
CA GLN A 129 12.49 14.61 -1.33
C GLN A 129 12.07 15.14 -2.71
N ALA A 130 11.14 14.44 -3.35
CA ALA A 130 10.65 14.68 -4.69
C ALA A 130 9.26 14.04 -4.80
N LYS A 131 8.50 14.48 -5.81
CA LYS A 131 7.23 13.88 -6.15
C LYS A 131 7.47 12.49 -6.77
N PRO A 132 6.60 11.49 -6.50
CA PRO A 132 6.63 10.21 -7.21
C PRO A 132 6.38 10.38 -8.71
N ASP A 133 6.98 9.52 -9.53
CA ASP A 133 6.69 9.44 -10.97
C ASP A 133 5.53 8.46 -11.25
N LEU A 134 5.34 7.47 -10.38
CA LEU A 134 4.29 6.45 -10.49
C LEU A 134 3.75 6.09 -9.09
N ILE A 135 2.43 5.96 -8.99
CA ILE A 135 1.74 5.41 -7.81
C ILE A 135 0.98 4.15 -8.23
N ILE A 136 1.25 3.04 -7.55
CA ILE A 136 0.60 1.74 -7.77
C ILE A 136 -0.28 1.41 -6.55
N GLY A 137 -1.59 1.44 -6.73
CA GLY A 137 -2.54 0.95 -5.73
C GLY A 137 -2.67 -0.58 -5.78
N ASN A 138 -2.77 -1.22 -4.62
CA ASN A 138 -3.04 -2.66 -4.52
C ASN A 138 -4.27 -2.90 -3.66
N TYR A 139 -5.18 -3.73 -4.19
CA TYR A 139 -6.48 -4.02 -3.58
C TYR A 139 -7.35 -2.76 -3.39
N SER A 140 -8.57 -2.91 -2.87
CA SER A 140 -9.55 -1.82 -2.84
C SER A 140 -9.10 -0.62 -2.00
N ASP A 141 -8.53 -0.86 -0.81
CA ASP A 141 -8.04 0.20 0.09
C ASP A 141 -6.80 0.89 -0.46
N GLY A 142 -5.82 0.13 -0.97
CA GLY A 142 -4.63 0.69 -1.61
C GLY A 142 -4.95 1.43 -2.91
N ASN A 143 -5.91 0.95 -3.69
CA ASN A 143 -6.41 1.66 -4.88
C ASN A 143 -7.09 2.98 -4.51
N LEU A 144 -7.89 3.01 -3.45
CA LEU A 144 -8.54 4.24 -3.01
C LEU A 144 -7.51 5.29 -2.58
N VAL A 145 -6.56 4.91 -1.72
CA VAL A 145 -5.47 5.81 -1.30
C VAL A 145 -4.62 6.25 -2.50
N ALA A 146 -4.38 5.35 -3.46
CA ALA A 146 -3.63 5.68 -4.67
C ALA A 146 -4.35 6.71 -5.53
N THR A 147 -5.68 6.59 -5.67
CA THR A 147 -6.51 7.57 -6.39
C THR A 147 -6.45 8.95 -5.74
N LEU A 148 -6.59 9.01 -4.42
CA LEU A 148 -6.52 10.27 -3.68
C LEU A 148 -5.14 10.92 -3.79
N LEU A 149 -4.06 10.15 -3.62
CA LEU A 149 -2.69 10.64 -3.76
C LEU A 149 -2.36 11.07 -5.19
N ALA A 150 -2.74 10.28 -6.18
CA ALA A 150 -2.46 10.58 -7.58
C ALA A 150 -3.18 11.87 -8.02
N HIS A 151 -4.43 12.06 -7.61
CA HIS A 151 -5.15 13.30 -7.83
C HIS A 151 -4.47 14.49 -7.14
N LYS A 152 -4.12 14.35 -5.86
CA LYS A 152 -3.48 15.41 -5.07
C LYS A 152 -2.13 15.83 -5.62
N LEU A 153 -1.30 14.86 -6.00
CA LEU A 153 0.08 15.10 -6.44
C LEU A 153 0.17 15.29 -7.96
N GLY A 154 -0.84 14.92 -8.74
CA GLY A 154 -0.82 14.93 -10.20
C GLY A 154 0.15 13.88 -10.79
N VAL A 155 0.15 12.66 -10.22
CA VAL A 155 1.07 11.56 -10.60
C VAL A 155 0.34 10.54 -11.47
N THR A 156 1.05 9.85 -12.36
CA THR A 156 0.51 8.69 -13.07
C THR A 156 0.11 7.59 -12.08
N GLN A 157 -1.11 7.07 -12.22
CA GLN A 157 -1.65 6.04 -11.36
C GLN A 157 -1.76 4.70 -12.09
N CYS A 158 -1.45 3.62 -11.39
CA CYS A 158 -1.76 2.24 -11.75
C CYS A 158 -2.55 1.58 -10.60
N THR A 159 -3.46 0.67 -10.91
CA THR A 159 -4.22 -0.10 -9.92
C THR A 159 -4.11 -1.59 -10.20
N ILE A 160 -3.92 -2.38 -9.14
CA ILE A 160 -3.88 -3.84 -9.20
C ILE A 160 -4.90 -4.36 -8.20
N ALA A 161 -6.00 -4.94 -8.70
CA ALA A 161 -7.12 -5.32 -7.84
C ALA A 161 -6.76 -6.47 -6.86
N HIS A 162 -5.91 -7.42 -7.27
CA HIS A 162 -5.65 -8.73 -6.61
C HIS A 162 -6.88 -9.64 -6.48
N ALA A 163 -8.00 -9.12 -5.98
CA ALA A 163 -9.30 -9.76 -5.97
C ALA A 163 -10.40 -8.70 -6.05
N LEU A 164 -11.49 -9.04 -6.74
CA LEU A 164 -12.71 -8.24 -6.75
C LEU A 164 -13.77 -8.98 -5.95
N GLU A 165 -14.10 -8.44 -4.78
CA GLU A 165 -14.87 -9.20 -3.79
C GLU A 165 -16.32 -9.43 -4.22
N LYS A 166 -16.81 -8.63 -5.19
CA LYS A 166 -18.10 -8.83 -5.86
C LYS A 166 -18.27 -10.23 -6.44
N THR A 167 -17.18 -10.82 -6.95
CA THR A 167 -17.22 -12.17 -7.54
C THR A 167 -17.11 -13.26 -6.48
N LYS A 168 -16.55 -12.94 -5.31
CA LYS A 168 -16.37 -13.86 -4.18
C LYS A 168 -17.61 -13.97 -3.29
N TYR A 169 -18.45 -12.93 -3.27
CA TYR A 169 -19.69 -12.90 -2.50
C TYR A 169 -20.89 -12.77 -3.45
N PRO A 170 -21.51 -13.89 -3.90
CA PRO A 170 -22.63 -13.85 -4.82
C PRO A 170 -23.79 -12.98 -4.33
N ASN A 171 -24.34 -12.20 -5.26
CA ASN A 171 -25.46 -11.27 -5.03
C ASN A 171 -25.19 -10.20 -3.96
N SER A 172 -23.92 -9.91 -3.64
CA SER A 172 -23.57 -8.91 -2.64
C SER A 172 -23.94 -7.48 -3.04
N ASP A 173 -23.99 -7.19 -4.33
CA ASP A 173 -24.45 -5.92 -4.90
C ASP A 173 -25.95 -5.72 -4.67
N ILE A 174 -26.76 -6.75 -4.93
CA ILE A 174 -28.23 -6.69 -4.75
C ILE A 174 -28.62 -6.71 -3.26
N TYR A 175 -27.92 -7.48 -2.42
CA TYR A 175 -28.28 -7.68 -1.02
C TYR A 175 -27.50 -6.82 -0.01
N LEU A 176 -26.83 -5.77 -0.49
CA LEU A 176 -25.94 -4.91 0.31
C LEU A 176 -26.57 -4.43 1.63
N VAL A 177 -27.83 -3.99 1.58
CA VAL A 177 -28.57 -3.46 2.75
C VAL A 177 -29.10 -4.59 3.65
N SER A 178 -29.53 -5.71 3.07
CA SER A 178 -30.20 -6.79 3.81
C SER A 178 -29.28 -7.65 4.68
N LYS A 179 -27.97 -7.64 4.41
CA LYS A 179 -26.99 -8.49 5.10
C LYS A 179 -26.18 -7.73 6.18
N ASN A 180 -26.61 -6.54 6.60
CA ASN A 180 -25.87 -5.70 7.56
C ASN A 180 -24.41 -5.45 7.15
N PHE A 181 -24.14 -5.29 5.85
CA PHE A 181 -22.81 -4.97 5.35
C PHE A 181 -22.49 -3.47 5.45
N GLY A 182 -22.81 -2.81 6.57
CA GLY A 182 -22.75 -1.35 6.72
C GLY A 182 -21.41 -0.70 6.37
N SER A 183 -20.30 -1.45 6.46
CA SER A 183 -18.95 -1.02 6.07
C SER A 183 -18.52 -1.41 4.63
N PHE A 184 -19.32 -2.16 3.87
CA PHE A 184 -18.95 -2.69 2.54
C PHE A 184 -19.39 -1.84 1.34
N SER A 185 -20.03 -0.68 1.53
CA SER A 185 -20.56 0.08 0.38
C SER A 185 -19.46 0.50 -0.61
N PHE A 186 -18.24 0.79 -0.11
CA PHE A 186 -17.07 1.08 -0.94
C PHE A 186 -16.43 -0.16 -1.60
N PHE A 187 -16.80 -1.36 -1.14
CA PHE A 187 -16.13 -2.62 -1.47
C PHE A 187 -16.47 -3.17 -2.86
N PHE A 188 -17.59 -2.73 -3.43
CA PHE A 188 -18.16 -3.27 -4.67
C PHE A 188 -18.17 -2.27 -5.84
N LEU A 189 -17.70 -1.04 -5.62
CA LEU A 189 -17.75 0.06 -6.60
C LEU A 189 -16.42 0.35 -7.31
N VAL A 190 -15.32 -0.29 -6.90
CA VAL A 190 -13.98 -0.10 -7.50
C VAL A 190 -13.54 -1.35 -8.24
#